data_AF-A0A3N0IQN3-F1
#
_entry.id   AF-A0A3N0IQN3-F1
#
_cell.length_a   1.000
_cell.length_b   1.000
_cell.length_c   1.000
_cell.angle_alpha   90.00
_cell.angle_beta   90.00
_cell.angle_gamma   90.00
#
_symmetry.space_group_name_H-M   'P 1'
#
loop_
_entity.id
_entity.type
_entity.pdbx_description
1 polymer ?
#
loop_
_entity_poly.entity_id
_entity_poly.type
_entity_poly.pdbx_seq_one_letter_code
_entity_poly.pdbx_strand_id
1 'polypeptide(L)'
;MNGIARVLSGGSVDEAYLARMERSVFAVVDDPLKQLSSFFLCIVLSAVVATGGIAAASPAIIIGAMIIAPLMMPIVGTSFAVTRGRPRQAFRALAVAAGGALAVVAVACLVTALLPAGVPLAGNPEVASRVEPRVVDLV
;
A
#
# COMPACT_ATOMS: atom_id res chain seq x y z
N MET A 1 -24.76 32.55 -14.05
CA MET A 1 -23.76 31.81 -13.25
C MET A 1 -22.45 31.79 -14.04
N ASN A 2 -21.47 32.57 -13.60
CA ASN A 2 -20.28 32.96 -14.39
C ASN A 2 -19.32 31.79 -14.66
N GLY A 3 -18.77 31.73 -15.87
CA GLY A 3 -17.83 30.70 -16.33
C GLY A 3 -16.56 30.54 -15.49
N ILE A 4 -16.21 31.56 -14.71
CA ILE A 4 -15.09 31.52 -13.75
C ILE A 4 -15.33 30.47 -12.65
N ALA A 5 -16.57 30.34 -12.15
CA ALA A 5 -16.91 29.32 -11.16
C ALA A 5 -16.80 27.89 -11.72
N ARG A 6 -17.03 27.71 -13.03
CA ARG A 6 -16.93 26.40 -13.73
C ARG A 6 -15.48 25.99 -14.00
N VAL A 7 -14.60 26.96 -14.24
CA VAL A 7 -13.16 26.73 -14.42
C VAL A 7 -12.49 26.45 -13.07
N LEU A 8 -12.86 27.20 -12.03
CA LEU A 8 -12.36 26.98 -10.66
C LEU A 8 -12.87 25.68 -10.04
N SER A 9 -14.04 25.17 -10.46
CA SER A 9 -14.57 23.86 -10.04
C SER A 9 -14.02 22.68 -10.87
N GLY A 10 -13.08 22.90 -11.80
CA GLY A 10 -12.47 21.83 -12.60
C GLY A 10 -13.35 21.27 -13.73
N GLY A 11 -14.38 22.00 -14.18
CA GLY A 11 -15.35 21.52 -15.18
C GLY A 11 -16.46 20.64 -14.61
N SER A 12 -17.34 20.13 -15.48
CA SER A 12 -18.31 19.08 -15.11
C SER A 12 -17.61 17.73 -15.17
N VAL A 13 -17.46 17.07 -14.03
CA VAL A 13 -16.94 15.71 -14.00
C VAL A 13 -17.95 14.80 -14.72
N ASP A 14 -17.51 14.18 -15.82
CA ASP A 14 -18.33 13.25 -16.58
C ASP A 14 -18.59 11.98 -15.76
N GLU A 15 -19.84 11.55 -15.67
CA GLU A 15 -20.22 10.37 -14.89
C GLU A 15 -19.60 9.09 -15.50
N ALA A 16 -19.35 9.09 -16.82
CA ALA A 16 -18.62 8.00 -17.48
C ALA A 16 -17.16 7.92 -17.03
N TYR A 17 -16.52 9.06 -16.74
CA TYR A 17 -15.16 9.12 -16.21
C TYR A 17 -15.12 8.60 -14.77
N LEU A 18 -16.07 9.01 -13.94
CA LEU A 18 -16.20 8.54 -12.56
C LEU A 18 -16.44 7.03 -12.48
N ALA A 19 -17.30 6.49 -13.35
CA ALA A 19 -17.54 5.05 -13.45
C ALA A 19 -16.30 4.27 -13.92
N ARG A 20 -15.39 4.91 -14.67
CA ARG A 20 -14.11 4.29 -15.08
C ARG A 20 -13.09 4.33 -13.94
N MET A 21 -12.99 5.47 -13.24
CA MET A 21 -12.18 5.58 -12.02
C MET A 21 -12.62 4.56 -10.98
N GLU A 22 -13.92 4.47 -10.68
CA GLU A 22 -14.47 3.52 -9.71
C GLU A 22 -14.08 2.07 -10.06
N ARG A 23 -14.16 1.69 -11.34
CA ARG A 23 -13.71 0.37 -11.81
C ARG A 23 -12.20 0.14 -11.66
N SER A 24 -11.38 1.13 -11.97
CA SER A 24 -9.91 1.01 -11.89
C SER A 24 -9.39 1.01 -10.45
N VAL A 25 -10.04 1.77 -9.58
CA VAL A 25 -9.60 2.06 -8.22
C VAL A 25 -10.15 1.05 -7.24
N PHE A 26 -11.42 0.69 -7.36
CA PHE A 26 -11.99 -0.37 -6.53
C PHE A 26 -11.84 -1.76 -7.13
N ALA A 27 -11.17 -1.89 -8.28
CA ALA A 27 -10.89 -3.14 -8.98
C ALA A 27 -12.03 -4.16 -8.77
N VAL A 28 -13.28 -3.72 -9.04
CA VAL A 28 -14.48 -4.54 -8.83
C VAL A 28 -14.49 -5.56 -9.95
N VAL A 29 -13.96 -6.74 -9.66
CA VAL A 29 -14.07 -7.94 -10.50
C VAL A 29 -15.07 -8.87 -9.80
N ASP A 30 -15.71 -9.71 -10.59
CA ASP A 30 -16.87 -10.55 -10.25
C ASP A 30 -16.70 -11.45 -8.99
N ASP A 31 -15.48 -11.60 -8.44
CA ASP A 31 -15.19 -12.48 -7.30
C ASP A 31 -14.27 -11.82 -6.24
N PRO A 32 -14.84 -11.22 -5.16
CA PRO A 32 -14.08 -10.49 -4.15
C PRO A 32 -13.17 -11.39 -3.31
N LEU A 33 -13.53 -12.67 -3.13
CA LEU A 33 -12.75 -13.61 -2.31
C LEU A 33 -11.42 -13.95 -2.99
N LYS A 34 -11.46 -14.21 -4.30
CA LYS A 34 -10.26 -14.52 -5.09
C LYS A 34 -9.26 -13.35 -5.10
N GLN A 35 -9.78 -12.13 -5.14
CA GLN A 35 -8.94 -10.93 -5.14
C GLN A 35 -8.30 -10.70 -3.78
N LEU A 36 -9.06 -10.81 -2.69
CA LEU A 36 -8.55 -10.69 -1.34
C LEU A 36 -7.49 -11.77 -1.05
N SER A 37 -7.73 -13.03 -1.43
CA SER A 37 -6.75 -14.10 -1.23
C SER A 37 -5.47 -13.86 -2.03
N SER A 38 -5.57 -13.44 -3.29
CA SER A 38 -4.40 -13.11 -4.11
C SER A 38 -3.63 -11.92 -3.55
N PHE A 39 -4.35 -10.88 -3.09
CA PHE A 39 -3.76 -9.71 -2.43
C PHE A 39 -2.97 -10.13 -1.18
N PHE A 40 -3.61 -10.88 -0.26
CA PHE A 40 -2.96 -11.32 0.97
C PHE A 40 -1.80 -12.28 0.69
N LEU A 41 -1.90 -13.13 -0.33
CA LEU A 41 -0.79 -13.98 -0.76
C LEU A 41 0.43 -13.15 -1.18
N CYS A 42 0.24 -12.14 -2.04
CA CYS A 42 1.33 -11.23 -2.42
C CYS A 42 1.91 -10.48 -1.23
N ILE A 43 1.06 -10.05 -0.28
CA ILE A 43 1.49 -9.39 0.96
C ILE A 43 2.38 -10.31 1.80
N VAL A 44 1.97 -11.55 2.02
CA VAL A 44 2.73 -12.53 2.80
C VAL A 44 4.07 -12.82 2.12
N LEU A 45 4.06 -13.09 0.81
CA LEU A 45 5.29 -13.34 0.05
C LEU A 45 6.25 -12.14 0.07
N SER A 46 5.73 -10.93 -0.16
CA SER A 46 6.51 -9.70 -0.08
C SER A 46 7.13 -9.51 1.31
N ALA A 47 6.38 -9.75 2.38
CA ALA A 47 6.88 -9.63 3.75
C ALA A 47 8.03 -10.60 4.06
N VAL A 48 7.91 -11.86 3.61
CA VAL A 48 8.99 -12.86 3.76
C VAL A 48 10.24 -12.43 3.00
N VAL A 49 10.10 -12.01 1.74
CA VAL A 49 11.22 -11.57 0.90
C VAL A 49 11.86 -10.30 1.46
N ALA A 50 11.07 -9.33 1.93
CA ALA A 50 11.57 -8.11 2.54
C ALA A 50 12.36 -8.41 3.82
N THR A 51 11.88 -9.31 4.67
CA THR A 51 12.57 -9.72 5.89
C THR A 51 13.92 -10.37 5.56
N GLY A 52 13.96 -11.24 4.56
CA GLY A 52 15.21 -11.83 4.05
C GLY A 52 16.15 -10.79 3.44
N GLY A 53 15.61 -9.81 2.70
CA GLY A 53 16.39 -8.72 2.10
C GLY A 53 17.05 -7.82 3.16
N ILE A 54 16.35 -7.54 4.25
CA ILE A 54 16.93 -6.85 5.41
C ILE A 54 18.01 -7.70 6.03
N ALA A 55 17.75 -9.00 6.27
CA ALA A 55 18.75 -9.89 6.86
C ALA A 55 20.04 -10.01 6.03
N ALA A 56 19.91 -9.96 4.69
CA ALA A 56 21.02 -9.99 3.75
C ALA A 56 21.62 -8.60 3.44
N ALA A 57 21.12 -7.53 4.07
CA ALA A 57 21.49 -6.13 3.79
C ALA A 57 21.48 -5.79 2.28
N SER A 58 20.49 -6.31 1.55
CA SER A 58 20.41 -6.18 0.09
C SER A 58 19.27 -5.25 -0.34
N PRO A 59 19.57 -4.02 -0.80
CA PRO A 59 18.54 -3.10 -1.28
C PRO A 59 17.78 -3.67 -2.47
N ALA A 60 18.44 -4.44 -3.35
CA ALA A 60 17.81 -5.04 -4.52
C ALA A 60 16.67 -6.01 -4.16
N ILE A 61 16.86 -6.83 -3.11
CA ILE A 61 15.83 -7.77 -2.64
C ILE A 61 14.66 -7.01 -2.01
N ILE A 62 14.95 -5.95 -1.25
CA ILE A 62 13.93 -5.11 -0.61
C ILE A 62 13.09 -4.38 -1.67
N ILE A 63 13.72 -3.82 -2.72
CA ILE A 63 13.00 -3.20 -3.84
C ILE A 63 12.14 -4.24 -4.57
N GLY A 64 12.65 -5.46 -4.77
CA GLY A 64 11.87 -6.57 -5.33
C GLY A 64 10.61 -6.86 -4.53
N ALA A 65 10.71 -6.88 -3.19
CA ALA A 65 9.55 -7.04 -2.32
C ALA A 65 8.53 -5.88 -2.45
N MET A 66 9.00 -4.64 -2.62
CA MET A 66 8.14 -3.47 -2.83
C MET A 66 7.34 -3.56 -4.14
N ILE A 67 7.92 -4.12 -5.20
CA ILE A 67 7.24 -4.30 -6.50
C ILE A 67 6.13 -5.37 -6.39
N ILE A 68 6.34 -6.40 -5.57
CA ILE A 68 5.36 -7.48 -5.38
C ILE A 68 4.13 -7.00 -4.62
N ALA A 69 4.27 -6.08 -3.66
CA ALA A 69 3.22 -5.67 -2.73
C ALA A 69 2.15 -4.75 -3.38
N PRO A 70 0.89 -5.20 -3.51
CA PRO A 70 -0.15 -4.43 -4.21
C PRO A 70 -0.90 -3.44 -3.29
N LEU A 71 -0.22 -2.74 -2.39
CA LEU A 71 -0.84 -1.85 -1.39
C LEU A 71 -1.39 -0.53 -1.96
N MET A 72 -0.94 -0.11 -3.14
CA MET A 72 -1.37 1.15 -3.73
C MET A 72 -2.87 1.18 -4.06
N MET A 73 -3.42 0.07 -4.57
CA MET A 73 -4.83 -0.01 -4.93
C MET A 73 -5.78 0.33 -3.78
N PRO A 74 -5.72 -0.32 -2.60
CA PRO A 74 -6.63 0.01 -1.51
C PRO A 74 -6.41 1.43 -0.96
N ILE A 75 -5.19 1.98 -0.99
CA ILE A 75 -4.89 3.36 -0.53
C ILE A 75 -5.47 4.41 -1.48
N VAL A 76 -5.39 4.19 -2.80
CA VAL A 76 -6.05 5.08 -3.77
C VAL A 76 -7.58 4.89 -3.68
N GLY A 77 -8.04 3.67 -3.41
CA GLY A 77 -9.44 3.32 -3.13
C GLY A 77 -10.07 4.10 -1.99
N THR A 78 -9.37 4.21 -0.86
CA THR A 78 -9.87 5.01 0.27
C THR A 78 -10.00 6.48 -0.12
N SER A 79 -8.96 7.04 -0.73
CA SER A 79 -8.92 8.44 -1.14
C SER A 79 -10.06 8.78 -2.09
N PHE A 80 -10.34 7.92 -3.06
CA PHE A 80 -11.45 8.10 -4.00
C PHE A 80 -12.84 7.95 -3.36
N ALA A 81 -13.00 7.01 -2.41
CA ALA A 81 -14.26 6.87 -1.67
C ALA A 81 -14.56 8.10 -0.80
N VAL A 82 -13.53 8.70 -0.20
CA VAL A 82 -13.64 9.92 0.62
C VAL A 82 -14.06 11.11 -0.24
N THR A 83 -13.42 11.32 -1.40
CA THR A 83 -13.78 12.43 -2.29
C THR A 83 -15.19 12.29 -2.89
N ARG A 84 -15.69 11.06 -3.05
CA ARG A 84 -17.08 10.79 -3.48
C ARG A 84 -18.11 10.81 -2.34
N GLY A 85 -17.71 11.05 -1.09
CA GLY A 85 -18.62 11.09 0.05
C GLY A 85 -19.25 9.72 0.38
N ARG A 86 -18.55 8.61 0.10
CA ARG A 86 -19.03 7.23 0.34
C ARG A 86 -18.30 6.61 1.54
N PRO A 87 -18.64 6.98 2.79
CA PRO A 87 -17.87 6.61 3.98
C PRO A 87 -17.77 5.10 4.19
N ARG A 88 -18.85 4.35 3.93
CA ARG A 88 -18.84 2.88 4.05
C ARG A 88 -17.80 2.22 3.12
N GLN A 89 -17.63 2.74 1.92
CA GLN A 89 -16.67 2.22 0.95
C GLN A 89 -15.24 2.64 1.30
N ALA A 90 -15.08 3.87 1.83
CA ALA A 90 -13.80 4.35 2.37
C ALA A 90 -13.31 3.47 3.52
N PHE A 91 -14.19 3.18 4.50
CA PHE A 91 -13.84 2.31 5.62
C PHE A 91 -13.48 0.89 5.17
N ARG A 92 -14.18 0.31 4.19
CA ARG A 92 -13.84 -1.01 3.65
C ARG A 92 -12.46 -1.03 2.99
N ALA A 93 -12.17 -0.08 2.10
CA ALA A 93 -10.87 0.01 1.45
C ALA A 93 -9.74 0.26 2.48
N LEU A 94 -10.02 1.06 3.51
CA LEU A 94 -9.06 1.36 4.57
C LEU A 94 -8.79 0.14 5.43
N ALA A 95 -9.83 -0.63 5.76
CA ALA A 95 -9.70 -1.87 6.50
C ALA A 95 -8.86 -2.90 5.73
N VAL A 96 -8.99 -2.98 4.40
CA VAL A 96 -8.14 -3.85 3.57
C VAL A 96 -6.68 -3.38 3.58
N ALA A 97 -6.43 -2.08 3.40
CA ALA A 97 -5.07 -1.53 3.48
C ALA A 97 -4.42 -1.77 4.86
N ALA A 98 -5.15 -1.45 5.93
CA ALA A 98 -4.69 -1.64 7.30
C ALA A 98 -4.50 -3.13 7.63
N GLY A 99 -5.41 -4.00 7.19
CA GLY A 99 -5.29 -5.44 7.35
C GLY A 99 -4.06 -6.00 6.63
N GLY A 100 -3.77 -5.52 5.42
CA GLY A 100 -2.54 -5.84 4.69
C GLY A 100 -1.29 -5.39 5.45
N ALA A 101 -1.26 -4.15 5.94
CA ALA A 101 -0.13 -3.63 6.73
C ALA A 101 0.10 -4.43 8.02
N LEU A 102 -0.96 -4.75 8.76
CA LEU A 102 -0.88 -5.60 9.95
C LEU A 102 -0.40 -7.02 9.61
N ALA A 103 -0.84 -7.58 8.48
CA ALA A 103 -0.37 -8.88 8.02
C ALA A 103 1.14 -8.86 7.71
N VAL A 104 1.67 -7.80 7.08
CA VAL A 104 3.11 -7.65 6.87
C VAL A 104 3.87 -7.70 8.20
N VAL A 105 3.43 -6.91 9.19
CA VAL A 105 4.07 -6.87 10.52
C VAL A 105 4.02 -8.24 11.19
N ALA A 106 2.86 -8.88 11.19
CA ALA A 106 2.70 -10.20 11.80
C ALA A 106 3.58 -11.27 11.13
N VAL A 107 3.64 -11.29 9.80
CA VAL A 107 4.48 -12.21 9.04
C VAL A 107 5.97 -11.94 9.31
N ALA A 108 6.40 -10.67 9.29
CA ALA A 108 7.79 -10.32 9.58
C ALA A 108 8.19 -10.77 11.00
N CYS A 109 7.36 -10.49 12.01
CA CYS A 109 7.59 -10.98 13.38
C CYS A 109 7.68 -12.51 13.45
N LEU A 110 6.79 -13.22 12.77
CA LEU A 110 6.75 -14.68 12.75
C LEU A 110 7.99 -15.27 12.05
N VAL A 111 8.39 -14.70 10.90
CA VAL A 111 9.59 -15.12 10.16
C VAL A 111 10.84 -14.90 11.01
N THR A 112 11.00 -13.73 11.61
CA THR A 112 12.15 -13.43 12.49
C THR A 112 12.17 -14.31 13.74
N ALA A 113 11.01 -14.64 14.31
CA ALA A 113 10.92 -15.54 15.47
C ALA A 113 11.30 -16.99 15.12
N LEU A 114 10.91 -17.48 13.94
CA LEU A 114 11.20 -18.85 13.48
C LEU A 114 12.63 -19.00 12.95
N LEU A 115 13.19 -17.96 12.34
CA LEU A 115 14.52 -17.96 11.72
C LEU A 115 15.36 -16.82 12.30
N PRO A 116 15.93 -16.98 13.51
CA PRO A 116 16.77 -15.96 14.12
C PRO A 116 18.09 -15.87 13.35
N ALA A 117 18.18 -14.92 12.43
CA ALA A 117 19.37 -14.73 11.59
C ALA A 117 20.54 -14.04 12.32
N GLY A 118 20.39 -13.66 13.60
CA GLY A 118 21.45 -13.01 14.39
C GLY A 118 21.85 -11.64 13.86
N VAL A 119 21.00 -10.99 13.07
CA VAL A 119 21.31 -9.74 12.36
C VAL A 119 21.33 -8.58 13.35
N PRO A 120 22.45 -7.86 13.51
CA PRO A 120 22.50 -6.67 14.36
C PRO A 120 21.63 -5.56 13.75
N LEU A 121 20.47 -5.32 14.36
CA LEU A 121 19.53 -4.26 13.94
C LEU A 121 20.17 -2.87 13.94
N ALA A 122 21.07 -2.61 14.90
CA ALA A 122 21.75 -1.33 15.06
C ALA A 122 22.86 -1.04 14.02
N GLY A 123 23.22 -2.02 13.19
CA GLY A 123 24.26 -1.87 12.17
C GLY A 123 23.76 -2.03 10.73
N ASN A 124 22.46 -2.26 10.54
CA ASN A 124 21.91 -2.52 9.22
C ASN A 124 21.55 -1.20 8.50
N PRO A 125 22.21 -0.84 7.38
CA PRO A 125 21.97 0.42 6.68
C PRO A 125 20.52 0.54 6.17
N GLU A 126 19.88 -0.59 5.86
CA GLU A 126 18.48 -0.62 5.41
C GLU A 126 17.50 -0.27 6.54
N VAL A 127 17.87 -0.52 7.79
CA VAL A 127 17.04 -0.15 8.95
C VAL A 127 17.37 1.28 9.36
N ALA A 128 18.65 1.63 9.48
CA ALA A 128 19.10 2.96 9.90
C ALA A 128 18.54 4.07 8.99
N SER A 129 18.62 3.88 7.66
CA SER A 129 18.06 4.82 6.68
C SER A 129 16.55 5.06 6.80
N ARG A 130 15.81 4.20 7.50
CA ARG A 130 14.35 4.30 7.68
C ARG A 130 13.94 4.76 9.09
N VAL A 131 14.90 4.91 10.01
CA VAL A 131 14.65 5.28 11.42
C VAL A 131 15.33 6.61 11.79
N GLU A 132 16.33 7.05 11.02
CA GLU A 132 17.04 8.31 11.22
C GLU A 132 16.77 9.30 10.08
N PRO A 133 15.65 10.05 10.11
CA PRO A 133 15.38 11.08 9.10
C PRO A 133 16.40 12.22 9.21
N ARG A 134 16.99 12.61 8.09
CA ARG A 134 17.96 13.71 8.04
C ARG A 134 17.33 14.93 7.40
N VAL A 135 17.74 16.13 7.83
CA VAL A 135 17.26 17.39 7.24
C VAL A 135 17.59 17.49 5.75
N VAL A 136 18.69 16.87 5.32
CA VAL A 136 19.06 16.79 3.90
C VAL A 136 18.07 15.98 3.06
N ASP A 137 17.29 15.07 3.66
CA ASP A 137 16.29 14.28 2.93
C ASP A 137 15.04 15.12 2.56
N LEU A 138 14.94 16.36 3.06
CA LEU A 138 13.84 17.29 2.80
C LEU A 138 14.10 18.30 1.68
N VAL A 139 15.33 18.38 1.15
CA VAL A 139 15.77 19.40 0.18
C VAL A 139 16.10 18.77 -1.16
#